data_AF-K2EDA1-F1
#
_entry.id   AF-K2EDA1-F1
#
_cell.length_a   1.000
_cell.length_b   1.000
_cell.length_c   1.000
_cell.angle_alpha   90.00
_cell.angle_beta   90.00
_cell.angle_gamma   90.00
#
_symmetry.space_group_name_H-M   'P 1'
#
loop_
_entity.id
_entity.type
_entity.pdbx_description
1 polymer ?
#
loop_
_entity_poly.entity_id
_entity_poly.type
_entity_poly.pdbx_seq_one_letter_code
_entity_poly.pdbx_strand_id
1 'polypeptide(L)'
;MSHLSCGIVGLPNVGKSTLFNALTRKAIPSENYPFCTIDPNIGVVMLSDPRLETLAKQSKSKKIVPAAVSFVDIAGLVKGASQGEGLGNQFLSHIRECDAIVQVVRCFEDSEITHVAGHINPLDDIEVITLELILADLQMAENALSKLER
;
A
#
# COMPACT_ATOMS: atom_id res chain seq x y z
N MET A 1 -9.80 -16.95 -4.57
CA MET A 1 -8.35 -17.21 -4.41
C MET A 1 -7.77 -15.99 -3.73
N SER A 2 -6.98 -16.18 -2.68
CA SER A 2 -6.37 -15.08 -1.91
C SER A 2 -5.39 -14.32 -2.81
N HIS A 3 -5.78 -13.13 -3.24
CA HIS A 3 -4.87 -12.23 -3.94
C HIS A 3 -4.17 -11.38 -2.88
N LEU A 4 -2.85 -11.52 -2.75
CA LEU A 4 -2.05 -10.72 -1.84
C LEU A 4 -2.22 -9.23 -2.19
N SER A 5 -2.74 -8.43 -1.26
CA SER A 5 -2.92 -6.99 -1.40
C SER A 5 -1.93 -6.22 -0.51
N CYS A 6 -1.22 -5.28 -1.12
CA CYS A 6 -0.22 -4.45 -0.46
C CYS A 6 -0.67 -2.97 -0.48
N GLY A 7 -0.91 -2.39 0.69
CA GLY A 7 -1.22 -0.96 0.83
C GLY A 7 0.03 -0.11 0.81
N ILE A 8 0.16 0.80 -0.15
CA ILE A 8 1.27 1.76 -0.19
C ILE A 8 0.91 2.96 0.69
N VAL A 9 1.71 3.17 1.73
CA VAL A 9 1.55 4.27 2.69
C VAL A 9 2.80 5.16 2.69
N GLY A 10 2.65 6.39 3.15
CA GLY A 10 3.75 7.35 3.21
C GLY A 10 3.20 8.73 3.57
N LEU A 11 4.07 9.60 4.07
CA LEU A 11 3.72 11.01 4.26
C LEU A 11 3.47 11.70 2.91
N PRO A 12 2.80 12.87 2.89
CA PRO A 12 2.73 13.69 1.68
C PRO A 12 4.11 13.97 1.07
N ASN A 13 4.18 14.03 -0.26
CA ASN A 13 5.38 14.39 -1.03
C ASN A 13 6.59 13.44 -0.92
N VAL A 14 6.42 12.21 -0.42
CA VAL A 14 7.50 11.20 -0.36
C VAL A 14 7.73 10.45 -1.67
N GLY A 15 6.92 10.72 -2.71
CA GLY A 15 6.98 10.02 -4.00
C GLY A 15 6.06 8.79 -4.12
N LYS A 16 5.10 8.63 -3.20
CA LYS A 16 4.11 7.53 -3.18
C LYS A 16 3.39 7.32 -4.51
N SER A 17 2.75 8.37 -5.06
CA SER A 17 2.02 8.27 -6.33
C SER A 17 2.96 8.05 -7.52
N THR A 18 4.20 8.53 -7.46
CA THR A 18 5.23 8.25 -8.48
C THR A 18 5.60 6.76 -8.47
N LEU A 19 5.81 6.17 -7.29
CA LEU A 19 6.07 4.74 -7.14
C LEU A 19 4.89 3.90 -7.62
N PHE A 20 3.66 4.24 -7.19
CA PHE A 20 2.45 3.57 -7.63
C PHE A 20 2.32 3.59 -9.15
N ASN A 21 2.45 4.77 -9.77
CA ASN A 21 2.41 4.91 -11.23
C ASN A 21 3.52 4.13 -11.94
N ALA A 22 4.72 4.05 -11.35
CA ALA A 22 5.80 3.24 -11.92
C ALA A 22 5.50 1.74 -11.87
N LEU A 23 4.87 1.27 -10.79
CA LEU A 23 4.43 -0.11 -10.64
C LEU A 23 3.26 -0.45 -11.59
N THR A 24 2.27 0.44 -11.70
CA THR A 24 1.08 0.23 -12.53
C THR A 24 1.31 0.45 -14.01
N ARG A 25 2.31 1.24 -14.44
CA ARG A 25 2.72 1.33 -15.86
C ARG A 25 3.24 0.02 -16.44
N LYS A 26 3.71 -0.90 -15.59
CA LYS A 26 4.08 -2.28 -15.98
C LYS A 26 2.91 -3.26 -15.88
N ALA A 27 1.75 -2.82 -15.39
CA ALA A 27 0.55 -3.64 -15.33
C ALA A 27 -0.01 -3.86 -16.74
N ILE A 28 -0.29 -5.12 -17.05
CA ILE A 28 -1.02 -5.50 -18.27
C ILE A 28 -2.47 -5.00 -18.08
N PRO A 29 -3.15 -4.46 -19.11
CA PRO A 29 -4.56 -4.11 -19.03
C PRO A 29 -5.36 -5.26 -18.40
N SER A 30 -6.29 -4.93 -17.50
CA SER A 30 -7.09 -5.91 -16.72
C SER A 30 -7.99 -6.80 -17.58
N GLU A 31 -8.02 -6.60 -18.90
CA GLU A 31 -8.74 -7.41 -19.88
C GLU A 31 -8.42 -8.92 -19.79
N ASN A 32 -7.26 -9.29 -19.25
CA ASN A 32 -6.88 -10.70 -19.08
C ASN A 32 -7.44 -11.39 -17.82
N TYR A 33 -8.12 -10.65 -16.91
CA TYR A 33 -8.69 -11.21 -15.68
C TYR A 33 -10.20 -10.87 -15.57
N PRO A 34 -11.11 -11.83 -15.84
CA PRO A 34 -12.55 -11.58 -16.02
C PRO A 34 -13.34 -11.20 -14.76
N PHE A 35 -12.69 -10.82 -13.65
CA PHE A 35 -13.34 -10.56 -12.35
C PHE A 35 -12.83 -9.32 -11.60
N CYS A 36 -11.94 -8.50 -12.18
CA CYS A 36 -11.40 -7.33 -11.47
C CYS A 36 -12.33 -6.11 -11.63
N THR A 37 -12.99 -5.71 -10.54
CA THR A 37 -13.53 -4.34 -10.40
C THR A 37 -12.33 -3.40 -10.24
N ILE A 38 -12.12 -2.50 -11.20
CA ILE A 38 -11.03 -1.51 -11.14
C ILE A 38 -11.50 -0.38 -10.23
N ASP A 39 -11.20 -0.48 -8.94
CA ASP A 39 -11.17 0.71 -8.09
C ASP A 39 -9.97 1.58 -8.56
N PRO A 40 -10.14 2.90 -8.76
CA PRO A 40 -9.11 3.78 -9.33
C PRO A 40 -7.76 3.75 -8.59
N ASN A 41 -7.71 3.25 -7.36
CA ASN A 41 -6.48 3.19 -6.56
C ASN A 41 -5.87 1.78 -6.44
N ILE A 42 -6.34 0.78 -7.19
CA ILE A 42 -5.78 -0.59 -7.15
C ILE A 42 -5.04 -0.91 -8.45
N GLY A 43 -3.78 -1.31 -8.32
CA GLY A 43 -2.91 -1.73 -9.43
C GLY A 43 -2.44 -3.16 -9.28
N VAL A 44 -2.61 -3.99 -10.31
CA VAL A 44 -2.15 -5.40 -10.30
C VAL A 44 -0.81 -5.52 -11.02
N VAL A 45 0.20 -6.05 -10.35
CA VAL A 45 1.55 -6.22 -10.89
C VAL A 45 1.90 -7.70 -11.00
N MET A 46 2.34 -8.11 -12.19
CA MET A 46 2.83 -9.46 -12.44
C MET A 46 4.26 -9.60 -11.94
N LEU A 47 4.52 -10.61 -11.12
CA LEU A 47 5.84 -10.87 -10.58
C LEU A 47 6.74 -11.48 -11.66
N SER A 48 7.89 -10.85 -11.89
CA SER A 48 8.93 -11.39 -12.75
C SER A 48 9.64 -12.53 -12.01
N ASP A 49 9.47 -13.75 -12.50
CA ASP A 49 10.12 -14.94 -11.97
C ASP A 49 10.83 -15.71 -13.10
N PRO A 50 12.18 -15.65 -13.17
CA PRO A 50 12.92 -16.32 -14.25
C PRO A 50 12.77 -17.85 -14.21
N ARG A 51 12.37 -18.43 -13.06
CA ARG A 51 12.15 -19.88 -12.93
C ARG A 51 10.98 -20.34 -13.80
N LEU A 52 9.97 -19.50 -14.00
CA LEU A 52 8.82 -19.82 -14.83
C LEU A 52 9.23 -20.02 -16.30
N GLU A 53 10.19 -19.25 -16.80
CA GLU A 53 10.71 -19.42 -18.14
C GLU A 53 11.45 -20.75 -18.30
N THR A 54 12.28 -21.11 -17.31
CA THR A 54 12.98 -22.40 -17.29
C THR A 54 12.00 -23.57 -17.31
N LEU A 55 10.97 -23.52 -16.45
CA LEU A 55 9.93 -24.55 -16.37
C LEU A 55 9.09 -24.61 -17.65
N ALA A 56 8.76 -23.47 -18.25
CA ALA A 56 8.00 -23.42 -19.50
C ALA A 56 8.79 -24.06 -20.66
N LYS A 57 10.10 -23.82 -20.74
CA LYS A 57 10.99 -24.45 -21.73
C LYS A 57 11.06 -25.97 -21.55
N GLN A 58 11.18 -26.45 -20.31
CA GLN A 58 11.25 -27.90 -20.01
C GLN A 58 9.93 -28.62 -20.25
N SER A 59 8.81 -28.03 -19.81
CA SER A 59 7.47 -28.61 -19.95
C SER A 59 6.85 -28.40 -21.33
N LYS A 60 7.44 -27.55 -22.19
CA LYS A 60 6.89 -27.09 -23.46
C LYS A 60 5.50 -26.44 -23.30
N SER A 61 5.30 -25.70 -22.20
CA SER A 61 4.04 -25.00 -21.96
C SER A 61 3.78 -23.93 -23.03
N LYS A 62 2.53 -23.84 -23.49
CA LYS A 62 2.08 -22.83 -24.47
C LYS A 62 1.92 -21.43 -23.85
N LYS A 63 1.78 -21.35 -22.52
CA LYS A 63 1.51 -20.11 -21.78
C LYS A 63 2.26 -20.10 -20.46
N ILE A 64 2.80 -18.94 -20.10
CA ILE A 64 3.34 -18.65 -18.78
C ILE A 64 2.30 -17.79 -18.05
N VAL A 65 1.93 -18.20 -16.84
CA VAL A 65 1.03 -17.44 -15.96
C VAL A 65 1.83 -17.07 -14.72
N PRO A 66 2.35 -15.84 -14.61
CA PRO A 66 3.08 -15.43 -13.41
C PRO A 66 2.13 -15.19 -12.24
N ALA A 67 2.70 -15.20 -11.03
CA ALA A 67 2.00 -14.75 -9.84
C ALA A 67 1.72 -13.25 -9.93
N ALA A 68 0.61 -12.82 -9.34
CA ALA A 68 0.19 -11.42 -9.32
C ALA A 68 0.10 -10.91 -7.88
N VAL A 69 0.48 -9.65 -7.68
CA VAL A 69 0.31 -8.91 -6.42
C VAL A 69 -0.49 -7.65 -6.71
N SER A 70 -1.45 -7.36 -5.86
CA SER A 70 -2.23 -6.12 -5.93
C SER A 70 -1.61 -5.07 -5.05
N PHE A 71 -1.44 -3.86 -5.57
CA PHE A 71 -1.04 -2.68 -4.81
C PHE A 71 -2.22 -1.73 -4.69
N VAL A 72 -2.45 -1.20 -3.49
CA VAL A 72 -3.49 -0.21 -3.22
C VAL A 72 -2.78 1.11 -2.89
N ASP A 73 -3.07 2.17 -3.65
CA ASP A 73 -2.59 3.51 -3.31
C ASP A 73 -3.44 4.08 -2.18
N ILE A 74 -2.90 4.10 -0.97
CA ILE A 74 -3.58 4.66 0.20
C ILE A 74 -3.20 6.13 0.25
N ALA A 75 -4.16 7.05 0.39
CA ALA A 75 -3.79 8.46 0.36
C ALA A 75 -2.87 8.82 1.55
N GLY A 76 -2.12 9.91 1.38
CA GLY A 76 -1.02 10.27 2.28
C GLY A 76 -1.49 10.37 3.73
N LEU A 77 -0.84 9.62 4.61
CA LEU A 77 -1.11 9.68 6.05
C LEU A 77 -0.51 10.98 6.57
N VAL A 78 -1.32 11.80 7.23
CA VAL A 78 -0.87 12.98 7.96
C VAL A 78 -1.03 12.75 9.45
N LYS A 79 -0.17 13.40 10.23
CA LYS A 79 -0.22 13.37 11.69
C LYS A 79 -1.62 13.77 12.17
N GLY A 80 -2.21 13.00 13.08
CA GLY A 80 -3.57 13.21 13.59
C GLY A 80 -4.66 12.41 12.87
N ALA A 81 -4.32 11.49 11.96
CA ALA A 81 -5.30 10.62 11.29
C ALA A 81 -6.13 9.77 12.27
N SER A 82 -5.54 9.36 13.40
CA SER A 82 -6.22 8.64 14.48
C SER A 82 -7.19 9.50 15.31
N GLN A 83 -7.09 10.84 15.26
CA GLN A 83 -7.91 11.74 16.10
C GLN A 83 -9.31 12.05 15.53
N GLY A 84 -9.69 11.45 14.41
CA GLY A 84 -11.10 11.35 14.02
C GLY A 84 -11.67 12.50 13.17
N GLU A 85 -10.85 13.33 12.52
CA GLU A 85 -11.32 14.24 11.46
C GLU A 85 -11.68 13.47 10.17
N GLY A 86 -12.64 12.54 10.22
CA GLY A 86 -13.35 11.90 9.10
C GLY A 86 -12.52 11.14 8.04
N LEU A 87 -11.58 11.81 7.38
CA LEU A 87 -10.66 11.30 6.39
C LEU A 87 -9.69 10.25 6.95
N GLY A 88 -9.16 10.46 8.16
CA GLY A 88 -8.20 9.53 8.80
C GLY A 88 -8.74 8.11 8.96
N ASN A 89 -10.01 7.97 9.34
CA ASN A 89 -10.67 6.66 9.50
C ASN A 89 -10.87 5.93 8.17
N GLN A 90 -11.16 6.64 7.08
CA GLN A 90 -11.29 6.03 5.75
C GLN A 90 -9.94 5.49 5.24
N PHE A 91 -8.84 6.17 5.57
CA PHE A 91 -7.51 5.67 5.24
C PHE A 91 -7.14 4.42 6.04
N LEU A 92 -7.40 4.42 7.34
CA LEU A 92 -7.16 3.25 8.19
C LEU A 92 -8.03 2.05 7.79
N SER A 93 -9.25 2.25 7.29
CA SER A 93 -10.06 1.15 6.75
C SER A 93 -9.44 0.52 5.51
N HIS A 94 -8.90 1.32 4.57
CA HIS A 94 -8.22 0.77 3.39
C HIS A 94 -6.94 0.01 3.75
N ILE A 95 -6.20 0.48 4.77
CA ILE A 95 -5.02 -0.25 5.28
C ILE A 95 -5.44 -1.62 5.84
N ARG A 96 -6.57 -1.70 6.54
CA ARG A 96 -7.09 -2.97 7.11
C ARG A 96 -7.57 -3.98 6.08
N GLU A 97 -7.92 -3.52 4.89
CA GLU A 97 -8.28 -4.38 3.76
C GLU A 97 -7.05 -4.96 3.04
N CYS A 98 -5.85 -4.48 3.39
CA CYS A 98 -4.58 -4.95 2.83
C CYS A 98 -3.95 -6.06 3.69
N ASP A 99 -3.29 -7.01 3.04
CA ASP A 99 -2.52 -8.07 3.70
C ASP A 99 -1.14 -7.58 4.19
N ALA A 100 -0.58 -6.56 3.52
CA ALA A 100 0.75 -6.01 3.82
C ALA A 100 0.79 -4.50 3.61
N ILE A 101 1.74 -3.84 4.27
CA ILE A 101 1.99 -2.40 4.15
C ILE A 101 3.34 -2.18 3.49
N VAL A 102 3.37 -1.31 2.48
CA VAL A 102 4.58 -0.81 1.82
C VAL A 102 4.75 0.65 2.20
N GLN A 103 5.67 0.93 3.12
CA GLN A 103 5.91 2.28 3.59
C GLN A 103 6.97 2.99 2.75
N VAL A 104 6.58 4.08 2.10
CA VAL A 104 7.46 4.95 1.32
C VAL A 104 8.00 6.05 2.22
N VAL A 105 9.32 6.08 2.35
CA VAL A 105 10.05 7.03 3.20
C VAL A 105 10.93 7.92 2.31
N ARG A 106 10.89 9.24 2.55
CA ARG A 106 11.66 10.20 1.76
C ARG A 106 13.12 10.20 2.22
N CYS A 107 14.01 9.72 1.36
CA CYS A 107 15.47 9.73 1.59
C CYS A 107 16.21 10.64 0.59
N PHE A 108 15.58 11.71 0.11
CA PHE A 108 16.15 12.64 -0.86
C PHE A 108 15.80 14.09 -0.51
N GLU A 109 16.75 14.99 -0.75
CA GLU A 109 16.57 16.43 -0.64
C GLU A 109 16.18 17.04 -1.98
N ASP A 110 15.22 17.96 -1.97
CA ASP A 110 14.81 18.71 -3.15
C ASP A 110 14.25 20.06 -2.70
N SER A 111 14.82 21.15 -3.19
CA SER A 111 14.44 22.53 -2.85
C SER A 111 13.06 22.94 -3.37
N GLU A 112 12.53 22.23 -4.37
CA GLU A 112 11.20 22.50 -4.93
C GLU A 112 10.09 21.72 -4.18
N ILE A 113 10.45 20.78 -3.29
CA ILE A 113 9.49 19.89 -2.62
C ILE A 113 9.50 20.10 -1.11
N THR A 114 8.44 20.72 -0.59
CA THR A 114 8.25 20.93 0.85
C THR A 114 7.92 19.63 1.59
N HIS A 115 8.59 19.43 2.73
CA HIS A 115 8.27 18.35 3.66
C HIS A 115 7.27 18.82 4.73
N VAL A 116 6.36 17.94 5.16
CA VAL A 116 5.28 18.31 6.11
C VAL A 116 5.83 18.80 7.45
N ALA A 117 6.95 18.23 7.91
CA ALA A 117 7.62 18.64 9.15
C ALA A 117 8.59 19.82 8.97
N GLY A 118 8.68 20.42 7.77
CA GLY A 118 9.61 21.51 7.45
C GLY A 118 11.08 21.11 7.33
N HIS A 119 11.43 19.88 7.71
CA HIS A 119 12.75 19.26 7.56
C HIS A 119 12.57 17.79 7.16
N ILE A 120 13.58 17.20 6.52
CA ILE A 120 13.53 15.80 6.07
C ILE A 120 14.27 14.95 7.09
N ASN A 121 13.54 14.06 7.78
CA ASN A 121 14.12 13.05 8.66
C ASN A 121 13.39 11.71 8.45
N PRO A 122 14.00 10.75 7.75
CA PRO A 122 13.40 9.45 7.47
C PRO A 122 12.93 8.68 8.71
N LEU A 123 13.65 8.83 9.84
CA LEU A 123 13.30 8.12 11.07
C LEU A 123 12.03 8.70 11.69
N ASP A 124 11.93 10.03 11.75
CA ASP A 124 10.74 10.71 12.26
C ASP A 124 9.50 10.36 11.41
N ASP A 125 9.66 10.28 10.08
CA ASP A 125 8.60 9.87 9.17
C ASP A 125 8.10 8.45 9.47
N ILE A 126 9.03 7.54 9.78
CA ILE A 126 8.70 6.16 10.16
C ILE A 126 7.95 6.13 11.48
N GLU A 127 8.44 6.86 12.48
CA GLU A 127 7.83 6.95 13.80
C GLU A 127 6.43 7.53 13.75
N VAL A 128 6.20 8.59 12.96
CA VAL A 128 4.89 9.21 12.79
C VAL A 128 3.87 8.18 12.27
N ILE A 129 4.21 7.48 11.18
CA ILE A 129 3.29 6.49 10.59
C ILE A 129 3.05 5.32 11.56
N THR A 130 4.12 4.83 12.19
CA THR A 130 4.03 3.72 13.15
C THR A 130 3.16 4.08 14.34
N LEU A 131 3.31 5.29 14.89
CA LEU A 131 2.52 5.77 16.02
C LEU A 131 1.02 5.84 15.67
N GLU A 132 0.66 6.38 14.51
CA GLU A 132 -0.74 6.45 14.07
C GLU A 132 -1.37 5.06 13.92
N LEU A 133 -0.62 4.07 13.42
CA LEU A 133 -1.08 2.68 13.33
C LEU A 133 -1.29 2.07 14.72
N ILE A 134 -0.34 2.27 15.63
CA ILE A 134 -0.46 1.79 17.03
C ILE A 134 -1.67 2.42 17.72
N LEU A 135 -1.88 3.72 17.57
CA LEU A 135 -3.04 4.42 18.16
C LEU A 135 -4.36 3.90 17.58
N ALA A 136 -4.42 3.62 16.28
CA ALA A 136 -5.59 3.03 15.64
C ALA A 136 -5.91 1.62 16.16
N ASP A 137 -4.88 0.80 16.40
CA ASP A 137 -5.03 -0.53 16.98
C ASP A 137 -5.44 -0.47 18.45
N LEU A 138 -4.85 0.43 19.24
CA LEU A 138 -5.22 0.65 20.63
C LEU A 138 -6.70 1.04 20.74
N GLN A 139 -7.15 2.01 19.93
CA GLN A 139 -8.55 2.42 19.92
C GLN A 139 -9.49 1.28 19.53
N MET A 140 -9.06 0.38 18.63
CA MET A 140 -9.84 -0.82 18.29
C MET A 140 -9.92 -1.79 19.47
N ALA A 141 -8.79 -2.06 20.13
CA ALA A 141 -8.71 -2.97 21.27
C ALA A 141 -9.59 -2.48 22.43
N GLU A 142 -9.56 -1.18 22.75
CA GLU A 142 -10.42 -0.56 23.76
C GLU A 142 -11.92 -0.69 23.41
N ASN A 143 -12.28 -0.46 22.14
CA ASN A 143 -13.65 -0.62 21.65
C ASN A 143 -14.12 -2.09 21.68
N ALA A 144 -13.22 -3.06 21.52
CA ALA A 144 -13.53 -4.47 21.64
C ALA A 144 -13.69 -4.89 23.11
N LEU A 145 -12.78 -4.43 23.98
CA LEU A 145 -12.82 -4.71 25.42
C LEU A 145 -14.11 -4.21 26.05
N SER A 146 -14.48 -2.95 25.79
CA SER A 146 -15.72 -2.35 26.32
C SER A 146 -17.01 -3.06 25.87
N LYS A 147 -16.98 -3.78 24.75
CA LYS A 147 -18.10 -4.62 24.29
C LYS A 147 -18.16 -5.98 24.99
N LEU A 148 -17.01 -6.53 25.38
CA LEU A 148 -16.91 -7.81 26.09
C LEU A 148 -17.19 -7.69 27.59
N GLU A 149 -16.96 -6.51 28.16
CA GLU A 149 -17.26 -6.21 29.57
C GLU A 149 -18.76 -5.95 29.83
N ARG A 150 -19.58 -5.86 28.78
CA ARG A 150 -21.05 -5.72 28.84
C ARG A 150 -21.73 -7.07 28.66
#